data_AF-A0A1S3W8N3-F1
#
_entry.id   AF-A0A1S3W8N3-F1
#
_cell.length_a   1.000
_cell.length_b   1.000
_cell.length_c   1.000
_cell.angle_alpha   90.00
_cell.angle_beta   90.00
_cell.angle_gamma   90.00
#
_symmetry.space_group_name_H-M   'P 1'
#
loop_
_entity.id
_entity.type
_entity.pdbx_description
1 polymer ?
#
loop_
_entity_poly.entity_id
_entity_poly.type
_entity_poly.pdbx_seq_one_letter_code
_entity_poly.pdbx_strand_id
1 'polypeptide(L)'
;MNTSLVPILDLALLGSSYVMWNRTTLSSYFSFERLSAVSHWEVKDEEVHFDYLALIRELSTQEIVPCLVHMIWYPIKTLKIEYHCNDIQKKQH
;
A
#
# COMPACT_ATOMS: atom_id res chain seq x y z
N MET A 1 12.28 0.38 -18.43
CA MET A 1 11.03 0.60 -17.68
C MET A 1 10.14 1.49 -18.51
N ASN A 2 8.84 1.17 -18.65
CA ASN A 2 7.89 2.02 -19.36
C ASN A 2 7.65 3.28 -18.50
N THR A 3 8.07 4.44 -18.99
CA THR A 3 7.97 5.71 -18.25
C THR A 3 6.54 6.14 -17.98
N SER A 4 5.58 5.67 -18.79
CA SER A 4 4.15 5.96 -18.61
C SER A 4 3.56 5.40 -17.31
N LEU A 5 4.21 4.40 -16.69
CA LEU A 5 3.74 3.80 -15.43
C LEU A 5 4.32 4.48 -14.18
N VAL A 6 5.32 5.37 -14.33
CA VAL A 6 6.00 6.02 -13.21
C VAL A 6 5.02 6.73 -12.26
N PRO A 7 4.06 7.55 -12.73
CA PRO A 7 3.14 8.24 -11.81
C PRO A 7 2.29 7.27 -10.97
N ILE A 8 1.91 6.14 -11.56
CA ILE A 8 1.11 5.10 -10.88
C ILE A 8 1.95 4.41 -9.80
N LEU A 9 3.22 4.12 -10.12
CA LEU A 9 4.16 3.53 -9.17
C LEU A 9 4.46 4.49 -8.00
N ASP A 10 4.58 5.79 -8.29
CA ASP A 10 4.79 6.82 -7.27
C ASP A 10 3.59 6.91 -6.31
N LEU A 11 2.36 6.91 -6.84
CA LEU A 11 1.15 6.85 -6.03
C LEU A 11 1.10 5.59 -5.15
N ALA A 12 1.42 4.43 -5.72
CA ALA A 12 1.45 3.19 -4.96
C ALA A 12 2.53 3.19 -3.86
N LEU A 13 3.69 3.79 -4.12
CA LEU A 13 4.76 3.95 -3.13
C LEU A 13 4.33 4.89 -1.99
N LEU A 14 3.66 6.00 -2.32
CA LEU A 14 3.10 6.93 -1.34
C LEU A 14 2.08 6.24 -0.44
N GLY A 15 1.13 5.51 -1.02
CA GLY A 15 0.12 4.80 -0.22
C GLY A 15 0.73 3.68 0.62
N SER A 16 1.71 2.95 0.07
CA SER A 16 2.42 1.91 0.82
C SER A 16 3.19 2.49 2.00
N SER A 17 3.78 3.67 1.83
CA SER A 17 4.48 4.40 2.90
C SER A 17 3.54 4.78 4.04
N TYR A 18 2.33 5.21 3.72
CA TYR A 18 1.30 5.45 4.73
C TYR A 18 0.92 4.17 5.50
N VAL A 19 0.70 3.05 4.80
CA VAL A 19 0.40 1.76 5.45
C VAL A 19 1.54 1.34 6.40
N MET A 20 2.79 1.43 5.95
CA MET A 20 3.95 1.13 6.78
C MET A 20 4.01 2.01 8.02
N TRP A 21 3.86 3.34 7.85
CA TRP A 21 3.87 4.28 8.96
C TRP A 21 2.75 4.01 9.96
N ASN A 22 1.51 3.83 9.49
CA ASN A 22 0.35 3.62 10.35
C ASN A 22 0.41 2.29 11.13
N ARG A 23 1.11 1.29 10.59
CA ARG A 23 1.31 -0.02 11.24
C ARG A 23 2.55 -0.09 12.13
N THR A 24 3.49 0.84 11.98
CA THR A 24 4.74 0.83 12.75
C THR A 24 4.43 1.08 14.23
N THR A 25 4.97 0.23 15.10
CA THR A 25 4.88 0.36 16.56
C THR A 25 6.28 0.33 17.17
N LEU A 26 6.40 0.43 18.49
CA LEU A 26 7.69 0.35 19.18
C LEU A 26 8.43 -0.97 18.95
N SER A 27 7.72 -2.06 18.63
CA SER A 27 8.29 -3.41 18.45
C SER A 27 8.13 -3.98 17.05
N SER A 28 7.48 -3.26 16.13
CA SER A 28 7.20 -3.72 14.78
C SER A 28 7.58 -2.65 13.77
N TYR A 29 8.50 -2.99 12.87
CA TYR A 29 8.98 -2.13 11.80
C TYR A 29 8.67 -2.75 10.45
N PHE A 30 8.37 -1.91 9.46
CA PHE A 30 7.96 -2.36 8.14
C PHE A 30 8.84 -1.74 7.05
N SER A 31 9.20 -2.54 6.05
CA SER A 31 9.86 -2.07 4.84
C SER A 31 9.07 -2.46 3.60
N PHE A 32 9.08 -1.59 2.59
CA PHE A 32 8.44 -1.88 1.33
C PHE A 32 9.27 -2.93 0.57
N GLU A 33 8.63 -4.05 0.21
CA GLU A 33 9.30 -5.12 -0.54
C GLU A 33 9.09 -4.92 -2.04
N ARG A 34 7.81 -4.91 -2.46
CA ARG A 34 7.44 -4.78 -3.87
C ARG A 34 5.96 -4.44 -4.01
N LEU A 35 5.62 -3.76 -5.10
CA LEU A 35 4.27 -3.74 -5.64
C LEU A 35 3.97 -5.05 -6.38
N SER A 36 2.97 -5.81 -5.92
CA SER A 36 2.65 -7.10 -6.55
C SER A 36 1.69 -6.96 -7.73
N ALA A 37 0.70 -6.08 -7.65
CA ALA A 37 -0.28 -5.86 -8.70
C ALA A 37 -1.01 -4.54 -8.53
N VAL A 38 -1.44 -3.95 -9.65
CA VAL A 38 -2.53 -2.97 -9.68
C VAL A 38 -3.79 -3.75 -10.02
N SER A 39 -4.77 -3.78 -9.13
CA SER A 39 -5.98 -4.58 -9.32
C SER A 39 -7.06 -3.82 -10.07
N HIS A 40 -7.17 -2.51 -9.85
CA HIS A 40 -8.19 -1.68 -10.47
C HIS A 40 -7.78 -0.21 -10.47
N TRP A 41 -8.16 0.52 -11.53
CA TRP A 41 -8.06 1.97 -11.55
C TRP A 41 -9.28 2.53 -12.30
N GLU A 42 -9.93 3.52 -11.69
CA GLU A 42 -11.01 4.27 -12.33
C GLU A 42 -10.84 5.76 -12.07
N VAL A 43 -11.20 6.57 -13.05
CA VAL A 43 -11.34 8.02 -12.87
C VAL A 43 -12.83 8.28 -12.77
N LYS A 44 -13.28 8.73 -11.59
CA LYS A 44 -14.68 9.05 -11.33
C LYS A 44 -14.79 10.52 -10.96
N ASP A 45 -15.56 11.23 -11.77
CA ASP A 45 -15.63 12.70 -11.76
C ASP A 45 -14.24 13.31 -11.95
N GLU A 46 -13.59 13.68 -10.86
CA GLU A 46 -12.23 14.22 -10.87
C GLU A 46 -11.26 13.40 -9.99
N GLU A 47 -11.76 12.40 -9.27
CA GLU A 47 -10.97 11.54 -8.38
C GLU A 47 -10.41 10.33 -9.13
N VAL A 48 -9.17 9.97 -8.84
CA VAL A 48 -8.54 8.71 -9.23
C VAL A 48 -8.71 7.72 -8.09
N HIS A 49 -9.45 6.65 -8.35
CA HIS A 49 -9.60 5.51 -7.45
C HIS A 49 -8.63 4.45 -7.91
N PHE A 50 -7.79 3.98 -6.99
CA PHE A 50 -6.64 3.16 -7.31
C PHE A 50 -6.47 2.05 -6.28
N ASP A 51 -6.71 0.82 -6.73
CA ASP A 51 -6.58 -0.39 -5.92
C ASP A 51 -5.32 -1.15 -6.31
N TYR A 52 -4.51 -1.51 -5.31
CA TYR A 52 -3.29 -2.27 -5.54
C TYR A 52 -2.92 -3.16 -4.35
N LEU A 53 -2.10 -4.17 -4.64
CA LEU A 53 -1.56 -5.10 -3.65
C LEU A 53 -0.11 -4.73 -3.33
N ALA A 54 0.10 -4.20 -2.12
CA ALA A 54 1.43 -3.93 -1.57
C ALA A 54 1.95 -5.16 -0.83
N LEU A 55 3.17 -5.60 -1.14
CA LEU A 55 3.90 -6.57 -0.32
C LEU A 55 4.82 -5.80 0.62
N ILE A 56 4.56 -5.94 1.91
CA ILE A 56 5.27 -5.22 2.96
C ILE A 56 5.97 -6.24 3.84
N ARG A 57 7.25 -6.06 4.10
CA ARG A 57 8.01 -6.94 4.98
C ARG A 57 7.95 -6.42 6.42
N GLU A 58 7.50 -7.25 7.36
CA GLU A 58 7.67 -7.01 8.80
C GLU A 58 9.11 -7.39 9.16
N LEU A 59 9.94 -6.41 9.54
CA LEU A 59 11.37 -6.63 9.75
C LEU A 59 11.68 -7.50 10.98
N SER A 60 10.80 -7.47 11.98
CA SER A 60 10.96 -8.25 13.22
C SER A 60 10.79 -9.76 12.97
N THR A 61 9.87 -10.15 12.08
CA THR A 61 9.58 -11.57 11.76
C THR A 61 10.13 -11.99 10.39
N GLN A 62 10.58 -11.05 9.57
CA GLN A 62 10.92 -11.24 8.15
C GLN A 62 9.75 -11.70 7.28
N GLU A 63 8.52 -11.68 7.79
CA GLU A 63 7.33 -12.10 7.06
C GLU A 63 6.93 -11.06 6.01
N ILE A 64 6.44 -11.54 4.87
CA ILE A 64 5.86 -10.68 3.83
C ILE A 64 4.36 -10.65 4.06
N VAL A 65 3.85 -9.48 4.45
CA VAL A 65 2.45 -9.22 4.67
C VAL A 65 1.84 -8.58 3.42
N PRO A 66 0.90 -9.24 2.75
CA PRO A 66 0.17 -8.64 1.63
C PRO A 66 -0.92 -7.70 2.17
N CYS A 67 -0.93 -6.46 1.66
CA CYS A 67 -1.89 -5.43 2.01
C CYS A 67 -2.62 -4.95 0.75
N LEU A 68 -3.93 -5.13 0.71
CA LEU A 68 -4.79 -4.50 -0.28
C LEU A 68 -5.00 -3.05 0.13
N VAL A 69 -4.66 -2.12 -0.76
CA VAL A 69 -4.75 -0.69 -0.52
C VAL A 69 -5.72 -0.09 -1.51
N HIS A 70 -6.71 0.64 -0.99
CA HIS A 70 -7.64 1.47 -1.74
C HIS A 70 -7.24 2.93 -1.55
N MET A 71 -6.84 3.58 -2.64
CA MET A 71 -6.41 4.97 -2.65
C MET A 71 -7.38 5.82 -3.47
N ILE A 72 -7.84 6.94 -2.89
CA ILE A 72 -8.57 7.98 -3.60
C ILE A 72 -7.72 9.23 -3.65
N TRP A 73 -7.32 9.61 -4.85
CA TRP A 73 -6.46 10.77 -5.11
C TRP A 73 -7.17 11.82 -5.96
N TYR A 74 -7.03 13.08 -5.57
CA TYR A 74 -7.45 14.23 -6.36
C TYR A 74 -6.38 15.31 -6.22
N PRO A 75 -5.93 15.95 -7.32
CA PRO A 75 -4.96 17.04 -7.24
C PRO A 75 -5.43 18.10 -6.23
N ILE A 76 -4.59 18.55 -5.31
CA ILE A 76 -4.89 19.61 -4.31
C ILE A 76 -5.69 19.14 -3.07
N LYS A 77 -6.37 17.98 -3.09
CA LYS A 77 -7.03 17.42 -1.90
C LYS A 77 -6.11 16.48 -1.12
N THR A 78 -6.41 16.31 0.16
CA THR A 78 -5.77 15.29 0.99
C THR A 78 -6.07 13.90 0.44
N LEU A 79 -5.02 13.11 0.28
CA LEU A 79 -5.10 11.72 -0.13
C LEU A 79 -5.90 10.90 0.90
N LYS A 80 -6.86 10.11 0.43
CA LYS A 80 -7.59 9.16 1.28
C LYS A 80 -7.08 7.76 1.02
N ILE A 81 -6.78 7.03 2.08
CA ILE A 81 -6.23 5.68 2.01
C ILE A 81 -7.00 4.80 2.98
N GLU A 82 -7.54 3.71 2.47
CA GLU A 82 -8.05 2.58 3.24
C GLU A 82 -7.22 1.35 2.90
N TYR A 83 -6.96 0.48 3.88
CA TYR A 83 -6.17 -0.72 3.63
C TYR A 83 -6.58 -1.89 4.51
N HIS A 84 -6.41 -3.09 3.96
CA HIS A 84 -6.56 -4.35 4.68
C HIS A 84 -5.35 -5.22 4.46
N CYS A 85 -4.70 -5.67 5.53
CA CYS A 85 -3.55 -6.55 5.48
C CYS A 85 -3.96 -7.94 5.97
N ASN A 86 -3.61 -8.98 5.20
CA ASN A 86 -3.78 -10.35 5.66
C ASN A 86 -2.65 -10.69 6.61
N ASP A 87 -2.79 -10.25 7.85
CA ASP A 87 -1.94 -10.74 8.93
C ASP A 87 -2.24 -12.22 9.07
N ILE A 88 -1.29 -13.07 8.65
CA ILE A 88 -1.34 -14.50 8.96
C ILE A 88 -1.42 -14.54 10.48
N GLN A 89 -2.58 -14.93 11.00
CA GLN A 89 -2.85 -15.08 12.42
C GLN A 89 -1.61 -15.70 13.07
N LYS A 90 -0.88 -14.91 13.88
CA LYS A 90 0.22 -15.41 14.71
C LYS A 90 -0.42 -16.46 15.62
N LYS A 91 -0.41 -17.73 15.19
CA LYS A 91 -0.85 -18.85 16.01
C LYS A 91 0.08 -18.87 17.22
N GLN A 92 -0.45 -18.43 18.35
CA GLN A 92 0.19 -18.58 19.65
C GLN A 92 0.37 -20.09 19.89
N HIS A 93 1.62 -20.53 19.87
CA HIS A 93 2.07 -21.78 20.48
C HIS A 93 3.38 -21.51 21.20
#